data_AF-A0A926CVX4-F1
#
_entry.id   AF-A0A926CVX4-F1
#
_cell.length_a   1.000
_cell.length_b   1.000
_cell.length_c   1.000
_cell.angle_alpha   90.00
_cell.angle_beta   90.00
_cell.angle_gamma   90.00
#
_symmetry.space_group_name_H-M   'P 1'
#
loop_
_entity.id
_entity.type
_entity.pdbx_description
1 polymer ?
#
loop_
_entity_poly.entity_id
_entity_poly.type
_entity_poly.pdbx_seq_one_letter_code
_entity_poly.pdbx_strand_id
1 'polypeptide(L)'
;MPYQSLQHFIDILEKNNELVRIKEFVDPVLEITEITDRFSKNNGPALLFENNGTEFPLLINALGSEKRMCLALGVNDLNESGKQIEEIFKDIASPKNTLADKIMMLPKLGKIASWMPKEMKGKGKC
;
A
#
# COMPACT_ATOMS: atom_id res chain seq x y z
N MET A 1 1.17 -6.51 -6.57
CA MET A 1 0.73 -5.78 -5.36
C MET A 1 0.38 -6.79 -4.28
N PRO A 2 0.69 -6.51 -3.00
CA PRO A 2 0.46 -7.45 -1.89
C PRO A 2 -1.02 -7.78 -1.68
N TYR A 3 -1.93 -6.86 -2.06
CA TYR A 3 -3.37 -7.04 -1.92
C TYR A 3 -4.10 -6.80 -3.25
N GLN A 4 -5.29 -7.40 -3.36
CA GLN A 4 -6.11 -7.38 -4.58
C GLN A 4 -7.09 -6.19 -4.60
N SER A 5 -7.37 -5.57 -3.45
CA SER A 5 -8.30 -4.46 -3.30
C SER A 5 -8.08 -3.73 -1.97
N LEU A 6 -8.68 -2.54 -1.84
CA LEU A 6 -8.72 -1.82 -0.56
C LEU A 6 -9.43 -2.63 0.53
N GLN A 7 -10.51 -3.34 0.19
CA GLN A 7 -11.21 -4.21 1.13
C GLN A 7 -10.30 -5.29 1.71
N HIS A 8 -9.51 -5.94 0.85
CA HIS A 8 -8.52 -6.93 1.32
C HIS A 8 -7.48 -6.26 2.24
N PHE A 9 -7.06 -5.02 1.96
CA PHE A 9 -6.14 -4.32 2.85
C PHE A 9 -6.77 -3.97 4.20
N ILE A 10 -8.05 -3.57 4.24
CA ILE A 10 -8.80 -3.35 5.49
C ILE A 10 -8.80 -4.63 6.35
N ASP A 11 -9.06 -5.80 5.74
CA ASP A 11 -9.05 -7.08 6.45
C ASP A 11 -7.66 -7.40 7.03
N ILE A 12 -6.59 -6.99 6.35
CA ILE A 12 -5.21 -7.17 6.81
C ILE A 12 -4.90 -6.25 7.98
N LEU A 13 -5.34 -5.00 7.94
CA LEU A 13 -5.19 -4.08 9.07
C LEU A 13 -5.93 -4.62 10.31
N GLU A 14 -7.16 -5.11 10.14
CA GLU A 14 -7.97 -5.72 11.21
C GLU A 14 -7.27 -6.95 11.82
N LYS A 15 -6.77 -7.87 10.99
CA LYS A 15 -6.01 -9.04 11.44
C LYS A 15 -4.73 -8.70 12.22
N ASN A 16 -4.12 -7.56 11.93
CA ASN A 16 -2.88 -7.11 12.58
C ASN A 16 -3.11 -6.18 13.79
N ASN A 17 -4.37 -6.01 14.22
CA ASN A 17 -4.78 -5.05 15.25
C ASN A 17 -4.38 -3.59 14.93
N GLU A 18 -4.35 -3.27 13.64
CA GLU A 18 -3.99 -1.94 13.10
C GLU A 18 -5.22 -1.17 12.62
N LEU A 19 -6.43 -1.68 12.87
CA LEU A 19 -7.70 -1.04 12.51
C LEU A 19 -8.65 -1.03 13.71
N VAL A 20 -9.34 0.09 13.90
CA VAL A 20 -10.50 0.20 14.78
C VAL A 20 -11.71 0.59 13.94
N ARG A 21 -12.83 -0.12 14.13
CA ARG A 21 -14.13 0.22 13.55
C ARG A 21 -14.94 1.04 14.53
N ILE A 22 -15.49 2.16 14.06
CA ILE A 22 -16.33 3.08 14.83
C ILE A 22 -17.74 3.01 14.24
N LYS A 23 -18.70 2.56 15.06
CA LYS A 23 -20.10 2.31 14.64
C LYS A 23 -21.03 3.43 15.06
N GLU A 24 -20.63 4.17 16.08
CA GLU A 24 -21.25 5.39 16.54
C GLU A 24 -21.24 6.44 15.42
N PHE A 25 -22.29 7.27 15.38
CA PHE A 25 -22.33 8.39 14.46
C PHE A 25 -21.22 9.39 14.80
N VAL A 26 -20.45 9.79 13.78
CA VAL A 26 -19.43 10.85 13.88
C VAL A 26 -19.52 11.74 12.64
N ASP A 27 -19.58 13.06 12.84
CA ASP A 27 -19.73 14.00 11.74
C ASP A 27 -18.44 14.07 10.88
N PRO A 28 -18.52 13.89 9.54
CA PRO A 28 -17.38 14.09 8.66
C PRO A 28 -16.89 15.54 8.64
N VAL A 29 -17.73 16.50 9.02
CA VAL A 29 -17.35 17.90 9.20
C VAL A 29 -16.62 18.06 10.52
N LEU A 30 -15.29 18.06 10.43
CA LEU A 30 -14.33 18.35 11.50
C LEU A 30 -14.20 17.29 12.61
N GLU A 31 -15.27 16.61 13.04
CA GLU A 31 -15.19 15.63 14.14
C GLU A 31 -14.31 14.43 13.78
N ILE A 32 -14.54 13.80 12.62
CA ILE A 32 -13.70 12.68 12.15
C ILE A 32 -12.23 13.09 12.09
N THR A 33 -11.93 14.29 11.59
CA THR A 33 -10.55 14.77 11.50
C THR A 33 -9.93 15.07 12.86
N GLU A 34 -10.70 15.59 13.81
CA GLU A 34 -10.24 15.85 15.19
C GLU A 34 -9.86 14.54 15.90
N ILE A 35 -10.75 13.54 15.82
CA ILE A 35 -10.49 12.21 16.37
C ILE A 35 -9.26 11.62 15.70
N THR A 36 -9.21 11.65 14.37
CA THR A 36 -8.10 11.10 13.60
C THR A 36 -6.77 11.77 13.94
N ASP A 37 -6.75 13.09 14.16
CA ASP A 37 -5.55 13.85 14.53
C ASP A 37 -4.94 13.35 15.84
N ARG A 38 -5.78 13.08 16.86
CA ARG A 38 -5.33 12.50 18.14
C ARG A 38 -4.69 11.13 17.97
N PHE A 39 -5.25 10.27 17.12
CA PHE A 39 -4.69 8.94 16.86
C PHE A 39 -3.43 9.02 16.00
N SER A 40 -3.43 9.81 14.93
CA SER A 40 -2.30 9.92 14.00
C SER A 40 -1.03 10.41 14.69
N LYS A 41 -1.14 11.43 15.55
CA LYS A 41 0.01 11.99 16.29
C LYS A 41 0.60 11.04 17.32
N ASN A 42 -0.16 10.05 17.76
CA ASN A 42 0.28 9.03 18.73
C ASN A 42 0.53 7.67 18.07
N ASN A 43 0.71 7.62 16.75
CA ASN A 43 0.92 6.39 15.99
C ASN A 43 -0.20 5.34 16.21
N GLY A 44 -1.42 5.81 16.50
CA GLY A 44 -2.61 5.00 16.75
C GLY A 44 -3.10 4.27 15.49
N PRO A 45 -4.11 3.39 15.61
CA PRO A 45 -4.59 2.54 14.53
C PRO A 45 -5.24 3.34 13.39
N ALA A 46 -5.43 2.68 12.25
CA ALA A 46 -6.35 3.14 11.22
C ALA A 46 -7.79 3.15 11.76
N LEU A 47 -8.62 4.06 11.26
CA LEU A 47 -9.99 4.23 11.71
C LEU A 47 -10.95 4.01 10.54
N LEU A 48 -11.96 3.16 10.75
CA LEU A 48 -13.06 2.96 9.81
C LEU A 48 -14.36 3.41 10.47
N PHE A 49 -14.86 4.58 10.04
CA PHE A 49 -16.13 5.14 10.49
C PHE A 49 -17.26 4.56 9.62
N GLU A 50 -18.07 3.68 10.22
CA GLU A 50 -19.17 2.99 9.52
C GLU A 50 -20.46 3.82 9.49
N ASN A 51 -20.58 4.80 10.39
CA ASN A 51 -21.72 5.71 10.48
C ASN A 51 -21.25 7.16 10.54
N ASN A 52 -21.30 7.86 9.41
CA ASN A 52 -20.89 9.26 9.29
C ASN A 52 -21.98 10.14 8.63
N GLY A 53 -23.21 9.63 8.51
CA GLY A 53 -24.31 10.33 7.84
C GLY A 53 -24.24 10.36 6.32
N THR A 54 -23.24 9.73 5.69
CA THR A 54 -23.18 9.53 4.23
C THR A 54 -23.49 8.08 3.83
N GLU A 55 -23.64 7.84 2.53
CA GLU A 55 -23.90 6.49 1.99
C GLU A 55 -22.69 5.55 2.09
N PHE A 56 -21.50 6.08 2.37
CA PHE A 56 -20.24 5.32 2.34
C PHE A 56 -19.50 5.38 3.67
N PRO A 57 -18.96 4.24 4.16
CA PRO A 57 -18.07 4.25 5.30
C PRO A 57 -16.76 4.98 4.95
N LEU A 58 -16.14 5.61 5.95
CA LEU A 58 -14.93 6.41 5.77
C LEU A 58 -13.74 5.72 6.45
N LEU A 59 -12.76 5.29 5.64
CA LEU A 59 -11.46 4.82 6.12
C LEU A 59 -10.46 5.97 6.14
N ILE A 60 -9.77 6.18 7.26
CA ILE A 60 -8.71 7.18 7.41
C ILE A 60 -7.59 6.67 8.30
N ASN A 61 -6.44 7.34 8.27
CA ASN A 61 -5.21 6.95 9.00
C ASN A 61 -4.64 5.58 8.61
N ALA A 62 -5.10 5.02 7.49
CA ALA A 62 -4.72 3.69 6.98
C ALA A 62 -3.21 3.53 6.74
N LEU A 63 -2.49 4.63 6.49
CA LEU A 63 -1.04 4.67 6.28
C LEU A 63 -0.31 5.50 7.34
N GLY A 64 -0.96 5.86 8.45
CA GLY A 64 -0.42 6.80 9.43
C GLY A 64 0.60 6.22 10.42
N SER A 65 1.21 5.06 10.11
CA SER A 65 2.31 4.49 10.88
C SER A 65 3.26 3.73 9.95
N GLU A 66 4.53 3.61 10.36
CA GLU A 66 5.52 2.84 9.62
C GLU A 66 5.10 1.38 9.44
N LYS A 67 4.59 0.74 10.50
CA LYS A 67 4.06 -0.63 10.43
C LYS A 67 2.94 -0.77 9.39
N ARG A 68 1.99 0.17 9.33
CA ARG A 68 0.92 0.12 8.33
C ARG A 68 1.41 0.38 6.91
N MET A 69 2.42 1.25 6.74
CA MET A 69 3.08 1.43 5.44
C MET A 69 3.82 0.16 5.00
N CYS A 70 4.57 -0.50 5.89
CA CYS A 70 5.20 -1.79 5.65
C CYS A 70 4.17 -2.85 5.23
N LEU A 71 3.05 -2.94 5.96
CA LEU A 71 1.93 -3.82 5.59
C LEU A 71 1.40 -3.48 4.19
N ALA A 72 1.14 -2.20 3.89
CA ALA A 72 0.62 -1.75 2.61
C ALA A 72 1.53 -2.11 1.43
N LEU A 73 2.85 -2.05 1.64
CA LEU A 73 3.87 -2.37 0.64
C LEU A 73 4.24 -3.86 0.62
N GLY A 74 3.88 -4.63 1.65
CA GLY A 74 4.24 -6.04 1.78
C GLY A 74 5.72 -6.26 2.07
N VAL A 75 6.34 -5.34 2.81
CA VAL A 75 7.77 -5.37 3.22
C VAL A 75 7.89 -5.38 4.73
N ASN A 76 9.04 -5.79 5.27
CA ASN A 76 9.26 -5.70 6.72
C ASN A 76 9.83 -4.33 7.12
N ASP A 77 10.61 -3.73 6.24
CA ASP A 77 11.26 -2.43 6.44
C ASP A 77 11.11 -1.55 5.19
N LEU A 78 10.86 -0.25 5.39
CA LEU A 78 10.62 0.67 4.27
C LEU A 78 11.85 0.88 3.38
N ASN A 79 13.07 0.68 3.91
CA ASN A 79 14.29 0.80 3.12
C ASN A 79 14.45 -0.36 2.13
N GLU A 80 13.75 -1.49 2.32
CA GLU A 80 13.78 -2.60 1.35
C GLU A 80 13.32 -2.16 -0.04
N SER A 81 12.28 -1.30 -0.11
CA SER A 81 11.78 -0.79 -1.39
C SER A 81 12.82 0.10 -2.07
N GLY A 82 13.49 0.97 -1.30
CA GLY A 82 14.56 1.84 -1.81
C GLY A 82 15.75 1.04 -2.34
N LYS A 83 16.21 0.03 -1.58
CA LYS A 83 17.30 -0.87 -1.99
C LYS A 83 16.97 -1.61 -3.29
N GLN A 84 15.75 -2.11 -3.44
CA GLN A 84 15.32 -2.77 -4.66
C GLN A 84 15.38 -1.82 -5.87
N ILE A 85 14.90 -0.58 -5.72
CA ILE A 85 14.96 0.43 -6.79
C ILE A 85 16.42 0.75 -7.16
N GLU A 86 17.29 0.94 -6.17
CA GLU A 86 18.72 1.21 -6.41
C GLU A 86 19.41 0.07 -7.15
N GLU A 87 19.15 -1.18 -6.76
CA GLU A 87 19.72 -2.37 -7.42
C GLU A 87 19.32 -2.42 -8.90
N ILE A 88 18.03 -2.20 -9.19
CA ILE A 88 17.52 -2.16 -10.57
C ILE A 88 18.20 -1.05 -11.37
N PHE A 89 18.35 0.14 -10.79
CA PHE A 89 18.96 1.27 -11.48
C PHE A 89 20.44 1.01 -11.78
N LYS A 90 21.20 0.49 -10.81
CA LYS A 90 22.60 0.06 -11.01
C LYS A 90 22.71 -0.96 -12.13
N ASP A 91 21.81 -1.93 -12.17
CA ASP A 91 21.80 -3.00 -13.17
C ASP A 91 21.52 -2.52 -14.61
N ILE A 92 20.71 -1.48 -14.76
CA ILE A 92 20.36 -0.86 -16.04
C ILE A 92 21.46 0.10 -16.51
N ALA A 93 22.01 0.92 -15.60
CA ALA A 93 23.01 1.93 -15.92
C ALA A 93 24.43 1.35 -16.16
N SER A 94 24.67 0.10 -15.76
CA SER A 94 25.96 -0.57 -15.97
C SER A 94 26.29 -0.74 -17.47
N PRO A 95 27.47 -0.32 -17.95
CA PRO A 95 27.87 -0.50 -19.34
C PRO A 95 28.01 -1.99 -19.66
N LYS A 96 27.41 -2.44 -20.77
CA LYS A 96 27.37 -3.85 -21.18
C LYS A 96 28.14 -4.02 -22.48
N ASN A 97 29.32 -4.61 -22.38
CA ASN A 97 30.25 -4.70 -23.51
C ASN A 97 30.26 -6.11 -24.14
N THR A 98 29.73 -7.14 -23.47
CA THR A 98 29.85 -8.54 -23.89
C THR A 98 28.49 -9.21 -24.21
N LEU A 99 28.47 -10.18 -25.13
CA LEU A 99 27.28 -11.00 -25.42
C LEU A 99 26.79 -11.81 -24.20
N ALA A 100 27.69 -12.27 -23.33
CA ALA A 100 27.34 -12.96 -22.09
C ALA A 100 26.55 -12.05 -21.12
N ASP A 101 26.93 -10.78 -21.01
CA ASP A 101 26.27 -9.78 -20.16
C ASP A 101 24.81 -9.53 -20.61
N LYS A 102 24.55 -9.63 -21.91
CA LYS A 102 23.20 -9.50 -22.48
C LYS A 102 22.32 -10.70 -22.16
N ILE A 103 22.87 -11.91 -22.11
CA ILE A 103 22.13 -13.13 -21.74
C ILE A 103 21.77 -13.11 -20.25
N MET A 104 22.69 -12.68 -19.38
CA MET A 104 22.42 -12.52 -17.94
C MET A 104 21.33 -11.48 -17.62
N MET A 105 20.98 -10.60 -18.57
CA MET A 105 19.88 -9.65 -18.41
C MET A 105 18.49 -10.23 -18.67
N LEU A 106 18.36 -11.36 -19.37
CA LEU A 106 17.05 -11.91 -19.74
C LEU A 106 16.13 -12.15 -18.52
N PRO A 107 16.58 -12.72 -17.39
CA PRO A 107 15.75 -12.86 -16.20
C PRO A 107 15.31 -11.51 -15.60
N LYS A 108 16.19 -10.51 -15.64
CA LYS A 108 15.91 -9.16 -15.12
C LYS A 108 14.86 -8.44 -15.97
N LEU A 109 14.95 -8.57 -17.30
CA LEU A 109 13.92 -8.08 -18.22
C LEU A 109 12.57 -8.75 -17.98
N GLY A 110 12.56 -10.06 -17.72
CA GLY A 110 11.35 -10.78 -17.31
C GLY A 110 10.75 -10.25 -16.01
N LYS A 111 11.59 -9.94 -15.00
CA LYS A 111 11.15 -9.31 -13.74
C LYS A 111 10.52 -7.94 -13.99
N ILE A 112 11.13 -7.09 -14.81
CA ILE A 112 10.58 -5.78 -15.17
C ILE A 112 9.24 -5.93 -15.91
N ALA A 113 9.17 -6.82 -16.90
CA ALA A 113 7.94 -7.07 -17.65
C ALA A 113 6.80 -7.56 -16.74
N SER A 114 7.11 -8.31 -15.68
CA SER A 114 6.11 -8.80 -14.72
C SER A 114 5.44 -7.68 -13.90
N TRP A 115 6.04 -6.49 -13.81
CA TRP A 115 5.44 -5.34 -13.13
C TRP A 115 4.45 -4.57 -13.98
N MET A 116 4.43 -4.80 -15.30
CA MET A 116 3.49 -4.12 -16.18
C MET A 116 2.05 -4.47 -15.76
N PRO A 117 1.13 -3.48 -15.76
CA PRO A 117 -0.25 -3.73 -15.42
C PRO A 117 -0.84 -4.85 -16.28
N LYS A 118 -1.61 -5.75 -15.65
CA LYS A 118 -2.37 -6.76 -16.38
C LYS A 118 -3.63 -6.11 -16.93
N GLU A 119 -3.79 -6.13 -18.24
CA GLU A 119 -5.02 -5.71 -18.88
C GLU A 119 -6.08 -6.80 -18.76
N MET A 120 -7.26 -6.42 -18.27
CA MET A 120 -8.41 -7.30 -18.17
C MET A 120 -9.55 -6.77 -19.03
N LYS A 121 -10.22 -7.67 -19.76
CA LYS A 121 -11.42 -7.33 -20.53
C LYS A 121 -12.63 -7.26 -19.60
N GLY A 122 -13.52 -6.30 -19.83
CA GLY A 122 -14.78 -6.14 -19.09
C GLY A 122 -14.81 -4.89 -18.20
N LYS A 123 -15.87 -4.78 -17.39
CA LYS A 123 -16.01 -3.70 -16.42
C LYS A 123 -15.23 -4.05 -15.14
N GLY A 124 -14.48 -3.08 -14.61
CA GLY A 124 -13.84 -3.21 -13.30
C GLY A 124 -14.87 -3.43 -12.20
N LYS A 125 -14.41 -3.88 -11.02
CA LYS A 125 -15.28 -3.95 -9.84
C LYS A 125 -15.65 -2.56 -9.31
N CYS A 126 -14.88 -1.53 -9.66
CA CYS A 126 -15.17 -0.13 -9.40
C CYS A 126 -16.01 0.51 -10.51
#